data_AF-A0A921DR24-F1
#
_entry.id   AF-A0A921DR24-F1
#
_cell.length_a   1.000
_cell.length_b   1.000
_cell.length_c   1.000
_cell.angle_alpha   90.00
_cell.angle_beta   90.00
_cell.angle_gamma   90.00
#
_symmetry.space_group_name_H-M   'P 1'
#
loop_
_entity.id
_entity.type
_entity.pdbx_description
1 polymer ?
#
loop_
_entity_poly.entity_id
_entity_poly.type
_entity_poly.pdbx_seq_one_letter_code
_entity_poly.pdbx_strand_id
1 'polypeptide(L)'
;MAITLYRAPNCIRCRITHEFMDAKGISYGSYDLEADKDIVNGFYRANRKFLHRNETGVEFPMFHDDDGDVVLQGTGVIIAYLLSGKALGESGAVSESKMLHGWISGLNVSKVPAGEEEHFAELVTALAKGGLQVVIDSDGRNADLLEKLINTGCLTRVRLNIPGPASVYPAAAGGEAPSKEELGKSIALARAFKDNVIRLYLEPIPQADGSLAWLSPADAALAGKMVAEACNDMMLPFGIQAGTEPVKGLEPLANLLPYRSKVRAALPKTDIIKGE
;
A
#
# COMPACT_ATOMS: atom_id res chain seq x y z
N MET A 1 21.12 -3.59 18.85
CA MET A 1 19.89 -4.17 18.30
C MET A 1 19.86 -5.64 18.69
N ALA A 2 19.16 -5.94 19.79
CA ALA A 2 18.71 -7.28 20.08
C ALA A 2 17.39 -7.51 19.34
N ILE A 3 17.48 -8.19 18.19
CA ILE A 3 16.32 -8.46 17.33
C ILE A 3 15.89 -9.91 17.50
N THR A 4 14.59 -10.15 17.60
CA THR A 4 13.98 -11.48 17.60
C THR A 4 12.94 -11.60 16.48
N LEU A 5 13.05 -12.66 15.68
CA LEU A 5 12.09 -13.04 14.65
C LEU A 5 11.28 -14.28 15.05
N TYR A 6 9.97 -14.15 15.04
CA TYR A 6 9.04 -15.26 15.22
C TYR A 6 8.49 -15.68 13.86
N ARG A 7 8.61 -16.96 13.53
CA ARG A 7 8.26 -17.48 12.20
C ARG A 7 7.21 -18.59 12.27
N ALA A 8 6.48 -18.74 11.18
CA ALA A 8 5.64 -19.90 10.93
C ALA A 8 6.37 -20.91 10.01
N PRO A 9 6.07 -22.22 10.12
CA PRO A 9 6.59 -23.24 9.21
C PRO A 9 6.23 -22.95 7.76
N ASN A 10 7.14 -23.26 6.83
CA ASN A 10 6.93 -23.12 5.37
C ASN A 10 6.48 -21.72 4.92
N CYS A 11 6.80 -20.69 5.70
CA CYS A 11 6.40 -19.31 5.47
C CYS A 11 7.39 -18.60 4.53
N ILE A 12 7.00 -18.38 3.27
CA ILE A 12 7.83 -17.65 2.29
C ILE A 12 8.21 -16.25 2.78
N ARG A 13 7.27 -15.52 3.38
CA ARG A 13 7.46 -14.19 3.99
C ARG A 13 8.55 -14.21 5.07
N CYS A 14 8.54 -15.23 5.92
CA CYS A 14 9.52 -15.43 6.97
C CYS A 14 10.90 -15.68 6.35
N ARG A 15 11.00 -16.61 5.39
CA ARG A 15 12.24 -16.89 4.65
C ARG A 15 12.85 -15.62 4.04
N ILE A 16 12.06 -14.80 3.36
CA ILE A 16 12.53 -13.56 2.72
C ILE A 16 13.15 -12.62 3.76
N THR A 17 12.52 -12.50 4.93
CA THR A 17 13.02 -11.63 6.01
C THR A 17 14.34 -12.15 6.58
N HIS A 18 14.45 -13.46 6.80
CA HIS A 18 15.70 -14.10 7.21
C HIS A 18 16.82 -13.89 6.20
N GLU A 19 16.57 -14.24 4.93
CA GLU A 19 17.55 -14.09 3.85
C GLU A 19 18.00 -12.63 3.69
N PHE A 20 17.08 -11.67 3.85
CA PHE A 20 17.41 -10.25 3.82
C PHE A 20 18.34 -9.85 4.99
N MET A 21 18.02 -10.26 6.21
CA MET A 21 18.84 -9.95 7.39
C MET A 21 20.22 -10.61 7.31
N ASP A 22 20.27 -11.87 6.88
CA ASP A 22 21.52 -12.61 6.68
C ASP A 22 22.41 -11.91 5.63
N ALA A 23 21.83 -11.50 4.50
CA ALA A 23 22.54 -10.78 3.45
C ALA A 23 23.06 -9.41 3.90
N LYS A 24 22.38 -8.76 4.86
CA LYS A 24 22.79 -7.49 5.47
C LYS A 24 23.73 -7.67 6.68
N GLY A 25 24.02 -8.91 7.09
CA GLY A 25 24.82 -9.19 8.28
C GLY A 25 24.17 -8.72 9.59
N ILE A 26 22.84 -8.64 9.64
CA ILE A 26 22.08 -8.22 10.82
C ILE A 26 21.91 -9.44 11.72
N SER A 27 22.36 -9.35 12.96
CA SER A 27 22.21 -10.42 13.94
C SER A 27 20.79 -10.45 14.51
N TYR A 28 20.22 -11.65 14.66
CA TYR A 28 18.90 -11.85 15.25
C TYR A 28 18.78 -13.23 15.91
N GLY A 29 17.95 -13.30 16.95
CA GLY A 29 17.38 -14.55 17.46
C GLY A 29 16.16 -14.96 16.66
N SER A 30 15.83 -16.26 16.62
CA SER A 30 14.61 -16.71 15.96
C SER A 30 13.94 -17.85 16.70
N TYR A 31 12.60 -17.81 16.73
CA TYR A 31 11.75 -18.84 17.32
C TYR A 31 10.73 -19.33 16.31
N ASP A 32 10.53 -20.66 16.29
CA ASP A 32 9.61 -21.32 15.38
C ASP A 32 8.26 -21.59 16.06
N LEU A 33 7.15 -21.26 15.40
CA LEU A 33 5.82 -21.44 15.98
C LEU A 33 5.51 -22.89 16.38
N GLU A 34 6.03 -23.88 15.65
CA GLU A 34 5.81 -25.30 15.96
C GLU A 34 6.78 -25.79 17.04
N ALA A 35 8.07 -25.49 16.91
CA ALA A 35 9.09 -25.98 17.83
C ALA A 35 9.10 -25.23 19.18
N ASP A 36 8.84 -23.92 19.16
CA ASP A 36 8.96 -22.99 20.29
C ASP A 36 7.59 -22.41 20.71
N LYS A 37 6.53 -23.21 20.55
CA LYS A 37 5.13 -22.78 20.70
C LYS A 37 4.86 -21.94 21.94
N ASP A 38 5.41 -22.29 23.10
CA ASP A 38 5.18 -21.55 24.34
C ASP A 38 5.81 -20.16 24.34
N ILE A 39 7.01 -20.03 23.75
CA ILE A 39 7.71 -18.75 23.59
C ILE A 39 6.93 -17.85 22.62
N VAL A 40 6.57 -18.38 21.46
CA VAL A 40 5.83 -17.61 20.44
C VAL A 40 4.46 -17.16 20.96
N ASN A 41 3.73 -18.06 21.63
CA ASN A 41 2.44 -17.72 22.24
C ASN A 41 2.57 -16.74 23.41
N GLY A 42 3.68 -16.80 24.17
CA GLY A 42 3.99 -15.83 25.23
C GLY A 42 4.18 -14.43 24.66
N PHE A 43 5.03 -14.31 23.63
CA PHE A 43 5.25 -13.05 22.92
C PHE A 43 3.95 -12.48 22.33
N TYR A 44 3.19 -13.30 21.60
CA TYR A 44 1.92 -12.87 21.00
C TYR A 44 0.95 -12.32 22.06
N ARG A 45 0.79 -13.03 23.19
CA ARG A 45 -0.13 -12.60 24.25
C ARG A 45 0.28 -11.27 24.88
N ALA A 46 1.59 -11.06 25.10
CA ALA A 46 2.13 -9.82 25.63
C ALA A 46 1.94 -8.64 24.65
N ASN A 47 2.03 -8.89 23.35
CA ASN A 47 2.11 -7.87 22.32
C ASN A 47 0.88 -7.76 21.40
N ARG A 48 -0.23 -8.42 21.74
CA ARG A 48 -1.48 -8.45 20.94
C ARG A 48 -2.03 -7.09 20.52
N LYS A 49 -1.67 -6.02 21.22
CA LYS A 49 -2.11 -4.64 20.91
C LYS A 49 -1.40 -4.05 19.69
N PHE A 50 -0.25 -4.61 19.33
CA PHE A 50 0.58 -4.20 18.19
C PHE A 50 0.45 -5.15 16.99
N LEU A 51 -0.19 -6.31 17.18
CA LEU A 51 -0.26 -7.37 16.18
C LEU A 51 -1.70 -7.48 15.67
N HIS A 52 -1.89 -7.22 14.38
CA HIS A 52 -3.19 -7.36 13.74
C HIS A 52 -3.48 -8.82 13.37
N ARG A 53 -4.73 -9.24 13.59
CA ARG A 53 -5.20 -10.58 13.25
C ARG A 53 -6.34 -10.45 12.24
N ASN A 54 -6.16 -11.05 11.08
CA ASN A 54 -7.20 -11.17 10.07
C ASN A 54 -7.90 -12.54 10.16
N GLU A 55 -8.82 -12.83 9.24
CA GLU A 55 -9.56 -14.09 9.18
C GLU A 55 -8.66 -15.33 9.10
N THR A 56 -7.44 -15.19 8.55
CA THR A 56 -6.46 -16.26 8.40
C THR A 56 -5.47 -16.37 9.57
N GLY A 57 -5.53 -15.44 10.53
CA GLY A 57 -4.64 -15.40 11.69
C GLY A 57 -3.75 -14.17 11.73
N VAL A 58 -2.66 -14.28 12.48
CA VAL A 58 -1.63 -13.25 12.59
C VAL A 58 -0.69 -13.37 11.39
N GLU A 59 -0.32 -12.25 10.78
CA GLU A 59 0.66 -12.27 9.70
C GLU A 59 2.06 -12.59 10.26
N PHE A 60 2.73 -13.53 9.61
CA PHE A 60 4.13 -13.85 9.90
C PHE A 60 5.05 -13.28 8.81
N PRO A 61 6.30 -12.92 9.16
CA PRO A 61 6.90 -13.03 10.50
C PRO A 61 6.43 -11.95 11.47
N MET A 62 6.51 -12.24 12.77
CA MET A 62 6.47 -11.20 13.81
C MET A 62 7.91 -10.85 14.19
N PHE A 63 8.12 -9.59 14.55
CA PHE A 63 9.44 -9.02 14.81
C PHE A 63 9.43 -8.24 16.12
N HIS A 64 10.52 -8.34 16.86
CA HIS A 64 10.78 -7.52 18.03
C HIS A 64 12.20 -6.98 17.97
N ASP A 65 12.35 -5.67 18.14
CA ASP A 65 13.62 -5.00 18.42
C ASP A 65 13.57 -4.50 19.86
N ASP A 66 14.25 -5.23 20.76
CA ASP A 66 14.22 -4.98 22.21
C ASP A 66 14.81 -3.59 22.55
N ASP A 67 15.83 -3.15 21.79
CA ASP A 67 16.48 -1.86 22.04
C ASP A 67 15.62 -0.68 21.56
N GLY A 68 14.84 -0.90 20.51
CA GLY A 68 13.93 0.09 19.93
C GLY A 68 12.54 0.15 20.57
N ASP A 69 12.18 -0.85 21.38
CA ASP A 69 10.80 -1.12 21.84
C ASP A 69 9.82 -1.15 20.64
N VAL A 70 10.21 -1.89 19.60
CA VAL A 70 9.46 -1.99 18.34
C VAL A 70 8.95 -3.40 18.12
N VAL A 71 7.62 -3.54 18.02
CA VAL A 71 6.94 -4.77 17.61
C VAL A 71 6.29 -4.56 16.25
N LEU A 72 6.61 -5.42 15.29
CA LEU A 72 6.09 -5.36 13.92
C LEU A 72 5.61 -6.74 13.46
N GLN A 73 4.78 -6.74 12.42
CA GLN A 73 4.39 -7.95 11.71
C GLN A 73 4.39 -7.74 10.20
N GLY A 74 4.71 -8.79 9.45
CA GLY A 74 4.71 -8.79 8.00
C GLY A 74 6.03 -8.35 7.38
N THR A 75 6.48 -9.09 6.36
CA THR A 75 7.80 -8.93 5.73
C THR A 75 8.05 -7.53 5.17
N GLY A 76 7.04 -6.92 4.54
CA GLY A 76 7.19 -5.59 3.95
C GLY A 76 7.52 -4.53 5.01
N VAL A 77 6.74 -4.51 6.09
CA VAL A 77 6.90 -3.59 7.22
C VAL A 77 8.25 -3.81 7.93
N ILE A 78 8.63 -5.07 8.16
CA ILE A 78 9.87 -5.40 8.85
C ILE A 78 11.10 -4.98 8.02
N ILE A 79 11.15 -5.32 6.73
CA ILE A 79 12.28 -4.92 5.87
C ILE A 79 12.35 -3.40 5.72
N ALA A 80 11.21 -2.71 5.62
CA ALA A 80 11.17 -1.26 5.61
C ALA A 80 11.77 -0.66 6.90
N TYR A 81 11.45 -1.23 8.06
CA TYR A 81 12.02 -0.81 9.34
C TYR A 81 13.54 -1.01 9.40
N LEU A 82 14.02 -2.16 8.93
CA LEU A 82 15.45 -2.47 8.91
C LEU A 82 16.24 -1.55 7.95
N LEU A 83 15.61 -1.02 6.91
CA LEU A 83 16.24 -0.11 5.94
C LEU A 83 16.16 1.36 6.39
N SER A 84 15.00 1.80 6.87
CA SER A 84 14.66 3.22 7.03
C SER A 84 14.32 3.64 8.47
N GLY A 85 14.43 2.72 9.43
CA GLY A 85 13.83 2.90 10.75
C GLY A 85 12.33 3.13 10.61
N LYS A 86 11.80 4.20 11.21
CA LYS A 86 10.36 4.48 11.17
C LYS A 86 9.90 5.24 9.91
N ALA A 87 10.82 5.76 9.09
CA ALA A 87 10.49 6.74 8.06
C ALA A 87 9.46 6.26 7.03
N LEU A 88 9.68 5.08 6.42
CA LEU A 88 8.75 4.52 5.43
C LEU A 88 7.41 4.08 6.02
N GLY A 89 7.40 3.65 7.28
CA GLY A 89 6.18 3.26 7.99
C GLY A 89 5.34 4.47 8.41
N GLU A 90 5.96 5.48 9.03
CA GLU A 90 5.28 6.68 9.53
C GLU A 90 4.74 7.55 8.40
N SER A 91 5.39 7.59 7.24
CA SER A 91 4.86 8.28 6.06
C SER A 91 3.68 7.54 5.41
N GLY A 92 3.48 6.26 5.76
CA GLY A 92 2.51 5.38 5.12
C GLY A 92 2.93 4.89 3.73
N ALA A 93 4.21 5.01 3.36
CA ALA A 93 4.75 4.38 2.16
C ALA A 93 4.72 2.86 2.25
N VAL A 94 4.87 2.31 3.46
CA VAL A 94 4.80 0.88 3.74
C VAL A 94 3.78 0.61 4.85
N SER A 95 2.91 -0.36 4.61
CA SER A 95 1.89 -0.84 5.54
C SER A 95 1.76 -2.36 5.44
N GLU A 96 0.99 -2.95 6.36
CA GLU A 96 0.72 -4.39 6.34
C GLU A 96 0.06 -4.83 5.02
N SER A 97 0.46 -6.00 4.54
CA SER A 97 -0.07 -6.54 3.29
C SER A 97 -1.45 -7.12 3.51
N LYS A 98 -2.43 -6.62 2.76
CA LYS A 98 -3.79 -7.19 2.74
C LYS A 98 -3.93 -8.38 1.80
N MET A 99 -2.86 -8.74 1.08
CA MET A 99 -2.86 -9.83 0.11
C MET A 99 -2.16 -11.09 0.63
N LEU A 100 -2.66 -12.24 0.19
CA LEU A 100 -2.20 -13.59 0.56
C LEU A 100 -1.67 -14.35 -0.67
N HIS A 101 -1.33 -15.63 -0.49
CA HIS A 101 -1.01 -16.58 -1.57
C HIS A 101 0.11 -16.12 -2.53
N GLY A 102 1.20 -15.59 -1.99
CA GLY A 102 2.36 -15.19 -2.77
C GLY A 102 2.30 -13.76 -3.31
N TRP A 103 1.21 -13.03 -3.08
CA TRP A 103 1.13 -11.59 -3.36
C TRP A 103 1.56 -10.76 -2.16
N ILE A 104 2.00 -9.53 -2.44
CA ILE A 104 2.24 -8.52 -1.41
C ILE A 104 1.74 -7.15 -1.88
N SER A 105 1.02 -6.48 -0.98
CA SER A 105 0.52 -5.11 -1.14
C SER A 105 1.00 -4.23 0.03
N GLY A 106 0.42 -3.02 0.17
CA GLY A 106 0.78 -2.09 1.24
C GLY A 106 1.99 -1.23 0.92
N LEU A 107 2.38 -1.13 -0.35
CA LEU A 107 3.51 -0.34 -0.83
C LEU A 107 2.99 0.83 -1.67
N ASN A 108 3.21 2.07 -1.22
CA ASN A 108 2.72 3.27 -1.89
C ASN A 108 3.86 4.24 -2.25
N VAL A 109 4.16 4.34 -3.55
CA VAL A 109 5.24 5.17 -4.09
C VAL A 109 5.04 6.66 -3.81
N SER A 110 3.79 7.11 -3.76
CA SER A 110 3.41 8.51 -3.60
C SER A 110 3.59 9.03 -2.17
N LYS A 111 3.82 8.13 -1.22
CA LYS A 111 4.05 8.45 0.20
C LYS A 111 5.52 8.29 0.63
N VAL A 112 6.41 7.95 -0.29
CA VAL A 112 7.85 7.82 0.00
C VAL A 112 8.40 9.21 0.33
N PRO A 113 8.99 9.41 1.52
CA PRO A 113 9.58 10.69 1.90
C PRO A 113 10.91 10.89 1.15
N ALA A 114 11.28 12.16 0.95
CA ALA A 114 12.52 12.51 0.29
C ALA A 114 13.74 11.92 1.01
N GLY A 115 14.62 11.26 0.27
CA GLY A 115 15.80 10.58 0.79
C GLY A 115 15.63 9.08 1.05
N GLU A 116 14.40 8.55 1.04
CA GLU A 116 14.11 7.14 1.27
C GLU A 116 13.84 6.34 -0.03
N GLU A 117 14.07 6.96 -1.20
CA GLU A 117 13.76 6.36 -2.51
C GLU A 117 14.58 5.10 -2.79
N GLU A 118 15.86 5.08 -2.39
CA GLU A 118 16.72 3.90 -2.55
C GLU A 118 16.32 2.77 -1.60
N HIS A 119 15.99 3.09 -0.34
CA HIS A 119 15.50 2.10 0.61
C HIS A 119 14.17 1.49 0.16
N PHE A 120 13.25 2.31 -0.38
CA PHE A 120 11.99 1.81 -0.91
C PHE A 120 12.19 0.92 -2.15
N ALA A 121 13.10 1.28 -3.06
CA ALA A 121 13.45 0.46 -4.22
C ALA A 121 14.15 -0.86 -3.81
N GLU A 122 15.00 -0.82 -2.79
CA GLU A 122 15.64 -2.01 -2.24
C GLU A 122 14.60 -2.96 -1.61
N LEU A 123 13.67 -2.44 -0.82
CA LEU A 123 12.55 -3.21 -0.27
C LEU A 123 11.76 -3.92 -1.37
N VAL A 124 11.30 -3.19 -2.38
CA VAL A 124 10.54 -3.77 -3.52
C VAL A 124 11.34 -4.89 -4.19
N THR A 125 12.63 -4.66 -4.40
CA THR A 125 13.53 -5.65 -5.03
C THR A 125 13.68 -6.90 -4.17
N ALA A 126 13.86 -6.74 -2.86
CA ALA A 126 14.02 -7.86 -1.92
C ALA A 126 12.75 -8.74 -1.88
N LEU A 127 11.56 -8.11 -1.85
CA LEU A 127 10.28 -8.81 -1.88
C LEU A 127 10.09 -9.61 -3.17
N ALA A 128 10.37 -8.99 -4.33
CA ALA A 128 10.22 -9.64 -5.63
C ALA A 128 11.22 -10.79 -5.82
N LYS A 129 12.51 -10.58 -5.51
CA LYS A 129 13.54 -11.64 -5.57
C LYS A 129 13.24 -12.78 -4.61
N GLY A 130 12.59 -12.48 -3.50
CA GLY A 130 12.07 -13.43 -2.54
C GLY A 130 10.95 -14.35 -3.06
N GLY A 131 10.41 -14.05 -4.25
CA GLY A 131 9.36 -14.82 -4.93
C GLY A 131 7.95 -14.28 -4.74
N LEU A 132 7.78 -13.06 -4.21
CA LEU A 132 6.46 -12.44 -4.06
C LEU A 132 6.06 -11.67 -5.32
N GLN A 133 4.76 -11.71 -5.63
CA GLN A 133 4.12 -10.88 -6.65
C GLN A 133 3.82 -9.51 -6.05
N VAL A 134 4.64 -8.52 -6.40
CA VAL A 134 4.60 -7.18 -5.79
C VAL A 134 3.55 -6.30 -6.46
N VAL A 135 2.64 -5.75 -5.67
CA VAL A 135 1.69 -4.71 -6.08
C VAL A 135 2.14 -3.36 -5.54
N ILE A 136 2.30 -2.38 -6.44
CA ILE A 136 2.59 -1.00 -6.07
C ILE A 136 1.35 -0.12 -6.22
N ASP A 137 1.12 0.73 -5.22
CA ASP A 137 0.11 1.78 -5.24
C ASP A 137 0.75 3.15 -5.53
N SER A 138 0.01 3.98 -6.23
CA SER A 138 0.31 5.41 -6.48
C SER A 138 -0.98 6.20 -6.43
N ASP A 139 -0.93 7.47 -6.04
CA ASP A 139 -2.04 8.43 -6.17
C ASP A 139 -1.78 9.52 -7.22
N GLY A 140 -0.73 9.33 -8.03
CA GLY A 140 -0.29 10.23 -9.09
C GLY A 140 0.99 10.99 -8.76
N ARG A 141 1.37 11.09 -7.48
CA ARG A 141 2.63 11.72 -7.03
C ARG A 141 3.82 10.76 -7.12
N ASN A 142 5.03 11.31 -7.15
CA ASN A 142 6.31 10.61 -7.25
C ASN A 142 6.44 9.78 -8.54
N ALA A 143 6.05 10.38 -9.67
CA ALA A 143 6.06 9.71 -10.97
C ALA A 143 7.45 9.20 -11.39
N ASP A 144 8.51 9.90 -11.02
CA ASP A 144 9.90 9.50 -11.30
C ASP A 144 10.31 8.24 -10.55
N LEU A 145 9.91 8.13 -9.27
CA LEU A 145 10.15 6.91 -8.50
C LEU A 145 9.31 5.75 -9.03
N LEU A 146 8.06 5.99 -9.43
CA LEU A 146 7.22 4.97 -10.07
C LEU A 146 7.89 4.43 -11.34
N GLU A 147 8.42 5.31 -12.20
CA GLU A 147 9.16 4.92 -13.39
C GLU A 147 10.40 4.10 -13.06
N LYS A 148 11.18 4.53 -12.05
CA LYS A 148 12.34 3.78 -11.56
C LYS A 148 11.95 2.38 -11.11
N LEU A 149 10.88 2.23 -10.33
CA LEU A 149 10.39 0.94 -9.85
C LEU A 149 9.90 0.04 -10.99
N ILE A 150 9.19 0.58 -11.97
CA ILE A 150 8.77 -0.16 -13.17
C ILE A 150 10.00 -0.72 -13.91
N ASN A 151 11.03 0.11 -14.09
CA ASN A 151 12.25 -0.26 -14.81
C ASN A 151 13.08 -1.34 -14.09
N THR A 152 12.83 -1.63 -12.81
CA THR A 152 13.46 -2.77 -12.11
C THR A 152 12.97 -4.13 -12.61
N GLY A 153 11.80 -4.19 -13.25
CA GLY A 153 11.14 -5.46 -13.59
C GLY A 153 10.62 -6.25 -12.38
N CYS A 154 10.64 -5.69 -11.16
CA CYS A 154 10.25 -6.36 -9.92
C CYS A 154 8.74 -6.29 -9.61
N LEU A 155 8.00 -5.44 -10.33
CA LEU A 155 6.57 -5.23 -10.11
C LEU A 155 5.75 -6.30 -10.84
N THR A 156 4.66 -6.76 -10.20
CA THR A 156 3.65 -7.60 -10.85
C THR A 156 2.40 -6.80 -11.22
N ARG A 157 2.00 -5.82 -10.41
CA ARG A 157 0.86 -4.94 -10.69
C ARG A 157 1.13 -3.50 -10.26
N VAL A 158 0.62 -2.55 -11.06
CA VAL A 158 0.59 -1.11 -10.73
C VAL A 158 -0.85 -0.64 -10.54
N ARG A 159 -1.16 -0.04 -9.40
CA ARG A 159 -2.48 0.55 -9.12
C ARG A 159 -2.34 2.06 -8.93
N LEU A 160 -2.95 2.82 -9.82
CA LEU A 160 -3.10 4.25 -9.70
C LEU A 160 -4.47 4.55 -9.06
N ASN A 161 -4.44 4.82 -7.76
CA ASN A 161 -5.58 5.08 -6.87
C ASN A 161 -5.75 6.59 -6.70
N ILE A 162 -6.58 7.20 -7.53
CA ILE A 162 -6.93 8.62 -7.41
C ILE A 162 -7.88 8.77 -6.21
N PRO A 163 -7.55 9.56 -5.17
CA PRO A 163 -8.39 9.72 -3.99
C PRO A 163 -9.57 10.68 -4.21
N GLY A 164 -9.49 11.55 -5.22
CA GLY A 164 -10.51 12.54 -5.55
C GLY A 164 -9.92 13.71 -6.37
N PRO A 165 -10.60 14.87 -6.42
CA PRO A 165 -10.07 16.06 -7.06
C PRO A 165 -8.95 16.69 -6.23
N ALA A 166 -8.19 17.62 -6.80
CA ALA A 166 -7.04 18.25 -6.14
C ALA A 166 -7.34 18.79 -4.72
N SER A 167 -8.55 19.34 -4.50
CA SER A 167 -8.97 19.90 -3.22
C SER A 167 -9.03 18.90 -2.06
N VAL A 168 -9.12 17.58 -2.32
CA VAL A 168 -9.21 16.56 -1.26
C VAL A 168 -7.89 15.88 -0.96
N TYR A 169 -6.85 16.06 -1.80
CA TYR A 169 -5.56 15.38 -1.65
C TYR A 169 -4.91 15.59 -0.28
N PRO A 170 -4.85 16.81 0.29
CA PRO A 170 -4.23 17.01 1.60
C PRO A 170 -4.85 16.14 2.69
N ALA A 171 -6.18 16.01 2.71
CA ALA A 171 -6.89 15.22 3.69
C ALA A 171 -6.85 13.71 3.40
N ALA A 172 -7.01 13.32 2.13
CA ALA A 172 -7.13 11.91 1.74
C ALA A 172 -5.78 11.20 1.59
N ALA A 173 -4.75 11.91 1.14
CA ALA A 173 -3.46 11.35 0.74
C ALA A 173 -2.27 11.90 1.55
N GLY A 174 -2.50 12.86 2.45
CA GLY A 174 -1.48 13.41 3.34
C GLY A 174 -0.50 14.37 2.65
N GLY A 175 -0.89 15.01 1.55
CA GLY A 175 -0.11 16.05 0.89
C GLY A 175 -0.85 16.64 -0.31
N GLU A 176 -0.26 17.66 -0.94
CA GLU A 176 -0.86 18.33 -2.09
C GLU A 176 -1.03 17.40 -3.30
N ALA A 177 -1.99 17.72 -4.16
CA ALA A 177 -2.20 17.00 -5.41
C ALA A 177 -0.99 17.13 -6.35
N PRO A 178 -0.68 16.10 -7.17
CA PRO A 178 0.35 16.20 -8.18
C PRO A 178 0.03 17.30 -9.19
N SER A 179 1.07 17.85 -9.83
CA SER A 179 0.85 18.73 -10.98
C SER A 179 0.16 17.99 -12.12
N LYS A 180 -0.39 18.73 -13.08
CA LYS A 180 -1.02 18.14 -14.27
C LYS A 180 -0.02 17.25 -15.03
N GLU A 181 1.20 17.74 -15.17
CA GLU A 181 2.30 17.06 -15.87
C GLU A 181 2.72 15.78 -15.13
N GLU A 182 2.84 15.84 -13.80
CA GLU A 182 3.22 14.69 -12.98
C GLU A 182 2.11 13.62 -12.99
N LEU A 183 0.85 14.02 -12.83
CA LEU A 183 -0.28 13.11 -12.93
C LEU A 183 -0.35 12.46 -14.33
N GLY A 184 -0.14 13.26 -15.38
CA GLY A 184 -0.08 12.76 -16.76
C GLY A 184 1.01 11.70 -16.94
N LYS A 185 2.21 11.92 -16.35
CA LYS A 185 3.31 10.94 -16.35
C LYS A 185 2.93 9.65 -15.61
N SER A 186 2.37 9.75 -14.40
CA SER A 186 1.92 8.58 -13.63
C SER A 186 0.84 7.77 -14.35
N ILE A 187 -0.12 8.44 -15.01
CA ILE A 187 -1.15 7.77 -15.84
C ILE A 187 -0.50 7.05 -17.02
N ALA A 188 0.44 7.68 -17.71
CA ALA A 188 1.12 7.08 -18.86
C ALA A 188 1.91 5.82 -18.45
N LEU A 189 2.64 5.88 -17.33
CA LEU A 189 3.39 4.76 -16.75
C LEU A 189 2.46 3.61 -16.37
N ALA A 190 1.39 3.88 -15.61
CA ALA A 190 0.42 2.86 -15.22
C ALA A 190 -0.25 2.21 -16.43
N ARG A 191 -0.70 3.00 -17.40
CA ARG A 191 -1.36 2.51 -18.62
C ARG A 191 -0.45 1.62 -19.47
N ALA A 192 0.84 1.92 -19.52
CA ALA A 192 1.82 1.12 -20.27
C ALA A 192 2.19 -0.20 -19.56
N PHE A 193 1.93 -0.31 -18.26
CA PHE A 193 2.23 -1.50 -17.49
C PHE A 193 1.20 -2.61 -17.73
N LYS A 194 1.64 -3.85 -17.94
CA LYS A 194 0.79 -4.96 -18.42
C LYS A 194 -0.40 -5.26 -17.51
N ASP A 195 -0.16 -5.36 -16.22
CA ASP A 195 -1.20 -5.58 -15.21
C ASP A 195 -1.38 -4.29 -14.40
N ASN A 196 -2.32 -3.46 -14.85
CA ASN A 196 -2.57 -2.16 -14.26
C ASN A 196 -4.03 -1.94 -13.91
N VAL A 197 -4.25 -1.07 -12.92
CA VAL A 197 -5.55 -0.52 -12.59
C VAL A 197 -5.39 0.99 -12.41
N ILE A 198 -6.18 1.77 -13.13
CA ILE A 198 -6.30 3.21 -12.93
C ILE A 198 -7.73 3.49 -12.49
N ARG A 199 -7.92 4.03 -11.28
CA ARG A 199 -9.24 4.15 -10.68
C ARG A 199 -9.38 5.34 -9.76
N LEU A 200 -10.61 5.80 -9.57
CA LEU A 200 -11.03 6.51 -8.37
C LEU A 200 -11.19 5.48 -7.26
N TYR A 201 -10.34 5.55 -6.24
CA TYR A 201 -10.39 4.65 -5.09
C TYR A 201 -11.02 5.40 -3.91
N LEU A 202 -12.21 4.98 -3.53
CA LEU A 202 -13.02 5.65 -2.52
C LEU A 202 -12.66 5.06 -1.15
N GLU A 203 -11.94 5.86 -0.37
CA GLU A 203 -11.68 5.63 1.05
C GLU A 203 -12.31 6.76 1.87
N PRO A 204 -12.66 6.52 3.14
CA PRO A 204 -13.16 7.58 4.01
C PRO A 204 -12.13 8.68 4.21
N ILE A 205 -12.54 9.92 3.96
CA ILE A 205 -11.68 11.10 4.01
C ILE A 205 -11.89 11.80 5.37
N PRO A 206 -10.80 12.08 6.12
CA PRO A 206 -10.84 12.90 7.32
C PRO A 206 -11.43 14.29 7.05
N GLN A 207 -12.37 14.69 7.90
CA GLN A 207 -12.97 16.01 7.91
C GLN A 207 -12.30 16.89 8.98
N ALA A 208 -12.44 18.21 8.85
CA ALA A 208 -11.85 19.16 9.79
C ALA A 208 -12.40 19.02 11.23
N ASP A 209 -13.59 18.45 11.40
CA ASP A 209 -14.21 18.16 12.70
C ASP A 209 -13.79 16.80 13.30
N GLY A 210 -12.87 16.09 12.64
CA GLY A 210 -12.41 14.76 13.03
C GLY A 210 -13.34 13.61 12.62
N SER A 211 -14.47 13.90 11.97
CA SER A 211 -15.32 12.87 11.38
C SER A 211 -14.70 12.30 10.09
N LEU A 212 -15.26 11.18 9.62
CA LEU A 212 -14.90 10.58 8.33
C LEU A 212 -16.09 10.69 7.40
N ALA A 213 -15.84 11.01 6.14
CA ALA A 213 -16.87 11.07 5.11
C ALA A 213 -16.41 10.44 3.80
N TRP A 214 -17.35 9.87 3.05
CA TRP A 214 -17.08 9.45 1.67
C TRP A 214 -16.96 10.66 0.75
N LEU A 215 -16.11 10.56 -0.26
CA LEU A 215 -16.07 11.51 -1.37
C LEU A 215 -17.48 11.68 -1.96
N SER A 216 -17.89 12.88 -2.35
CA SER A 216 -19.20 13.06 -2.99
C SER A 216 -19.18 12.63 -4.47
N PRO A 217 -20.33 12.27 -5.07
CA PRO A 217 -20.41 12.05 -6.52
C PRO A 217 -20.06 13.30 -7.36
N ALA A 218 -20.23 14.50 -6.80
CA ALA A 218 -19.85 15.75 -7.47
C ALA A 218 -18.32 15.89 -7.54
N ASP A 219 -17.63 15.61 -6.43
CA ASP A 219 -16.17 15.61 -6.38
C ASP A 219 -15.57 14.49 -7.25
N ALA A 220 -16.25 13.34 -7.32
CA ALA A 220 -15.87 12.28 -8.25
C ALA A 220 -15.87 12.75 -9.71
N ALA A 221 -16.86 13.55 -10.14
CA ALA A 221 -16.85 14.16 -11.48
C ALA A 221 -15.63 15.08 -11.68
N LEU A 222 -15.27 15.87 -10.66
CA LEU A 222 -14.09 16.75 -10.72
C LEU A 222 -12.79 15.92 -10.81
N ALA A 223 -12.70 14.81 -10.08
CA ALA A 223 -11.57 13.88 -10.18
C ALA A 223 -11.46 13.27 -11.58
N GLY A 224 -12.57 12.84 -12.17
CA GLY A 224 -12.61 12.32 -13.54
C GLY A 224 -12.15 13.35 -14.57
N LYS A 225 -12.57 14.60 -14.41
CA LYS A 225 -12.12 15.72 -15.26
C LYS A 225 -10.62 15.99 -15.11
N MET A 226 -10.12 16.04 -13.88
CA MET A 226 -8.69 16.22 -13.59
C MET A 226 -7.84 15.14 -14.27
N VAL A 227 -8.25 13.87 -14.19
CA VAL A 227 -7.56 12.74 -14.85
C VAL A 227 -7.60 12.89 -16.37
N ALA A 228 -8.77 13.14 -16.95
CA ALA A 228 -8.93 13.29 -18.41
C ALA A 228 -8.08 14.44 -18.97
N GLU A 229 -8.01 15.57 -18.25
CA GLU A 229 -7.20 16.72 -18.63
C GLU A 229 -5.70 16.42 -18.51
N ALA A 230 -5.27 15.69 -17.48
CA ALA A 230 -3.86 15.36 -17.26
C ALA A 230 -3.30 14.41 -18.33
N CYS A 231 -4.07 13.42 -18.76
CA CYS A 231 -3.64 12.48 -19.81
C CYS A 231 -4.03 12.90 -21.23
N ASN A 232 -4.85 13.96 -21.38
CA ASN A 232 -5.46 14.38 -22.64
C ASN A 232 -6.14 13.23 -23.40
N ASP A 233 -6.77 12.31 -22.66
CA ASP A 233 -7.40 11.10 -23.19
C ASP A 233 -8.72 10.83 -22.46
N MET A 234 -9.82 11.27 -23.07
CA MET A 234 -11.17 11.01 -22.55
C MET A 234 -11.56 9.53 -22.63
N MET A 235 -10.84 8.71 -23.43
CA MET A 235 -11.15 7.30 -23.66
C MET A 235 -10.30 6.36 -22.80
N LEU A 236 -9.59 6.91 -21.80
CA LEU A 236 -8.87 6.16 -20.78
C LEU A 236 -9.84 5.20 -20.05
N PRO A 237 -9.56 3.87 -20.03
CA PRO A 237 -10.25 2.95 -19.14
C PRO A 237 -10.00 3.37 -17.69
N PHE A 238 -11.08 3.65 -16.95
CA PHE A 238 -10.99 4.18 -15.59
C PHE A 238 -11.95 3.45 -14.66
N GLY A 239 -11.47 3.05 -13.50
CA GLY A 239 -12.25 2.32 -12.51
C GLY A 239 -12.91 3.21 -11.48
N ILE A 240 -13.98 2.71 -10.85
CA ILE A 240 -14.45 3.17 -9.55
C ILE A 240 -14.55 1.98 -8.63
N GLN A 241 -13.94 2.10 -7.45
CA GLN A 241 -13.96 1.08 -6.42
C GLN A 241 -13.95 1.74 -5.05
N ALA A 242 -14.61 1.11 -4.08
CA ALA A 242 -14.55 1.53 -2.68
C ALA A 242 -13.74 0.53 -1.85
N GLY A 243 -13.11 1.03 -0.79
CA GLY A 243 -12.54 0.19 0.26
C GLY A 243 -13.62 -0.70 0.89
N THR A 244 -13.25 -1.93 1.21
CA THR A 244 -14.17 -2.94 1.76
C THR A 244 -14.13 -3.03 3.28
N GLU A 245 -13.16 -2.38 3.93
CA GLU A 245 -13.02 -2.44 5.38
C GLU A 245 -14.09 -1.61 6.09
N PRO A 246 -14.79 -2.19 7.08
CA PRO A 246 -15.73 -1.44 7.90
C PRO A 246 -15.03 -0.31 8.63
N VAL A 247 -15.56 0.91 8.50
CA VAL A 247 -15.05 2.08 9.21
C VAL A 247 -16.02 2.46 10.30
N LYS A 248 -15.54 2.47 11.55
CA LYS A 248 -16.37 2.76 12.71
C LYS A 248 -17.01 4.13 12.58
N GLY A 249 -18.33 4.19 12.68
CA GLY A 249 -19.09 5.45 12.61
C GLY A 249 -19.37 5.94 11.19
N LEU A 250 -19.08 5.14 10.16
CA LEU A 250 -19.40 5.47 8.77
C LEU A 250 -20.08 4.29 8.08
N GLU A 251 -21.25 4.55 7.50
CA GLU A 251 -21.99 3.53 6.74
C GLU A 251 -21.21 3.10 5.50
N PRO A 252 -21.17 1.79 5.17
CA PRO A 252 -20.48 1.29 3.99
C PRO A 252 -21.01 1.90 2.69
N LEU A 253 -20.12 2.25 1.76
CA LEU A 253 -20.51 2.79 0.47
C LEU A 253 -20.96 1.69 -0.50
N ALA A 254 -22.22 1.29 -0.42
CA ALA A 254 -22.76 0.17 -1.19
C ALA A 254 -23.09 0.50 -2.66
N ASN A 255 -23.49 1.75 -2.96
CA ASN A 255 -23.95 2.14 -4.31
C ASN A 255 -22.98 3.07 -5.02
N LEU A 256 -22.20 2.51 -5.94
CA LEU A 256 -21.22 3.24 -6.75
C LEU A 256 -21.77 3.78 -8.09
N LEU A 257 -23.04 3.50 -8.41
CA LEU A 257 -23.66 3.96 -9.66
C LEU A 257 -23.69 5.50 -9.79
N PRO A 258 -23.99 6.29 -8.74
CA PRO A 258 -23.97 7.75 -8.84
C PRO A 258 -22.58 8.29 -9.19
N TYR A 259 -21.53 7.72 -8.60
CA TYR A 259 -20.14 8.08 -8.88
C TYR A 259 -19.79 7.79 -10.34
N ARG A 260 -20.09 6.58 -10.80
CA ARG A 260 -19.84 6.17 -12.20
C ARG A 260 -20.52 7.09 -13.19
N SER A 261 -21.79 7.37 -12.99
CA SER A 261 -22.56 8.26 -13.87
C SER A 261 -21.96 9.66 -13.95
N LYS A 262 -21.44 10.19 -12.83
CA LYS A 262 -20.81 11.51 -12.77
C LYS A 262 -19.44 11.54 -13.45
N VAL A 263 -18.58 10.56 -13.17
CA VAL A 263 -17.24 10.46 -13.78
C VAL A 263 -17.32 10.26 -15.30
N ARG A 264 -18.33 9.52 -15.80
CA ARG A 264 -18.53 9.27 -17.24
C ARG A 264 -18.73 10.52 -18.09
N ALA A 265 -19.07 11.66 -17.49
CA ALA A 265 -19.13 12.94 -18.21
C ALA A 265 -17.76 13.37 -18.76
N ALA A 266 -16.67 13.02 -18.07
CA ALA A 266 -15.29 13.31 -18.50
C ALA A 266 -14.57 12.07 -19.07
N LEU A 267 -14.85 10.88 -18.51
CA LEU A 267 -14.23 9.61 -18.89
C LEU A 267 -15.30 8.57 -19.23
N PRO A 268 -15.85 8.54 -20.47
CA PRO A 268 -17.01 7.70 -20.81
C PRO A 268 -16.81 6.20 -20.62
N LYS A 269 -15.56 5.70 -20.67
CA LYS A 269 -15.23 4.29 -20.42
C LYS A 269 -15.18 3.91 -18.94
N THR A 270 -15.53 4.82 -18.03
CA THR A 270 -15.49 4.53 -16.60
C THR A 270 -16.44 3.39 -16.23
N ASP A 271 -15.98 2.43 -15.43
CA ASP A 271 -16.86 1.39 -14.88
C ASP A 271 -16.54 1.05 -13.42
N ILE A 272 -17.48 0.38 -12.76
CA ILE A 272 -17.29 -0.10 -11.38
C ILE A 272 -16.45 -1.36 -11.42
N ILE A 273 -15.32 -1.34 -10.73
CA ILE A 273 -14.45 -2.50 -10.57
C ILE A 273 -14.93 -3.28 -9.35
N LYS A 274 -15.16 -4.59 -9.54
CA LYS A 274 -15.42 -5.51 -8.42
C LYS A 274 -14.09 -5.80 -7.71
N GLY A 275 -14.15 -5.95 -6.39
CA GLY A 275 -12.98 -6.05 -5.50
C GLY A 275 -11.82 -6.91 -6.02
N GLU A 276 -10.62 -6.54 -5.57
CA GLU A 276 -9.36 -7.24 -5.86
C GLU A 276 -8.96 -8.20 -4.73
#